data_AF-A0A0T6DP67-F1
#
_entry.id   AF-A0A0T6DP67-F1
#
_cell.length_a   1.000
_cell.length_b   1.000
_cell.length_c   1.000
_cell.angle_alpha   90.00
_cell.angle_beta   90.00
_cell.angle_gamma   90.00
#
_symmetry.space_group_name_H-M   'P 1'
#
loop_
_entity.id
_entity.type
_entity.pdbx_description
1 polymer ?
#
loop_
_entity_poly.entity_id
_entity_poly.type
_entity_poly.pdbx_seq_one_letter_code
_entity_poly.pdbx_strand_id
1 'polypeptide(L)'
;MPASPTTSPPIATAPVSPHLANSEPPRPNRPKPSRLKLTYDIVMLIAISIDLLLISLDAVLMSDFSANAAQWLSVSEGLSWYQATLHEPLRTAGGFFTIFLVAELLLRWAIAIKEKVYYRWFFFPFVHWYEVLGCFPQLRLLRLFRAVVIGRRLYQLGYQVLPQPWINRIKFYIDLLLEELSDRVILTTIQNFRQELTNPETHKSFIESAITRNRAEIEAAVLSILRSELVPKLQELTASSGGGSLLASEMGNAIEEGLANTPELRRYLRMIPIAGSLIESQLQHVGHNIGENVVYALNKRLLDPERLDSLMVAIARGIAQIDTDNSALDTLISSIIDDSLTAFEAQVKVQQWKHQDMLNL
;
A
#
# COMPACT_ATOMS: atom_id res chain seq x y z
N MET A 1 -26.35 -0.46 -55.45
CA MET A 1 -27.02 -0.71 -54.17
C MET A 1 -26.07 -0.31 -53.06
N PRO A 2 -26.26 0.85 -52.40
CA PRO A 2 -25.37 1.34 -51.37
C PRO A 2 -25.90 0.96 -49.98
N ALA A 3 -25.06 0.32 -49.16
CA ALA A 3 -25.32 0.08 -47.75
C ALA A 3 -25.13 1.39 -46.97
N SER A 4 -26.15 1.79 -46.21
CA SER A 4 -26.14 2.98 -45.37
C SER A 4 -25.38 2.75 -44.05
N PRO A 5 -24.84 3.82 -43.43
CA PRO A 5 -23.96 3.72 -42.27
C PRO A 5 -24.76 3.66 -40.96
N THR A 6 -24.30 2.82 -40.03
CA THR A 6 -24.83 2.72 -38.67
C THR A 6 -24.39 3.93 -37.85
N THR A 7 -25.29 4.88 -37.62
CA THR A 7 -25.07 6.02 -36.72
C THR A 7 -25.49 5.62 -35.30
N SER A 8 -24.53 5.55 -34.38
CA SER A 8 -24.79 5.44 -32.93
C SER A 8 -25.51 6.70 -32.43
N PRO A 9 -26.48 6.59 -31.50
CA PRO A 9 -27.16 7.76 -30.96
C PRO A 9 -26.23 8.58 -30.05
N PRO A 10 -26.45 9.90 -29.91
CA PRO A 10 -25.64 10.73 -29.04
C PRO A 10 -25.91 10.37 -27.58
N ILE A 11 -24.85 10.35 -26.78
CA ILE A 11 -24.93 10.25 -25.32
C ILE A 11 -25.71 11.47 -24.83
N ALA A 12 -26.94 11.24 -24.38
CA ALA A 12 -27.73 12.25 -23.70
C ALA A 12 -27.03 12.59 -22.37
N THR A 13 -26.43 13.79 -22.31
CA THR A 13 -26.03 14.44 -21.06
C THR A 13 -27.29 14.77 -20.26
N ALA A 14 -27.69 13.85 -19.38
CA ALA A 14 -28.70 14.14 -18.37
C ALA A 14 -28.18 15.27 -17.45
N PRO A 15 -28.99 16.30 -17.13
CA PRO A 15 -28.58 17.34 -16.21
C PRO A 15 -28.38 16.73 -14.82
N VAL A 16 -27.21 16.98 -14.25
CA VAL A 16 -26.87 16.59 -12.87
C VAL A 16 -27.84 17.31 -11.93
N SER A 17 -28.75 16.56 -11.33
CA SER A 17 -29.66 17.04 -10.29
C SER A 17 -28.86 17.71 -9.15
N PRO A 18 -29.19 18.95 -8.73
CA PRO A 18 -28.42 19.69 -7.72
C PRO A 18 -28.61 19.17 -6.28
N HIS A 19 -29.20 17.99 -6.08
CA HIS A 19 -29.65 17.50 -4.78
C HIS A 19 -28.68 16.56 -4.03
N LEU A 20 -27.50 16.29 -4.59
CA LEU A 20 -26.55 15.30 -4.01
C LEU A 20 -25.37 15.92 -3.24
N ALA A 21 -25.33 17.24 -3.07
CA ALA A 21 -24.18 17.92 -2.45
C ALA A 21 -24.28 18.12 -0.92
N ASN A 22 -25.32 17.65 -0.22
CA ASN A 22 -25.48 17.92 1.22
C ASN A 22 -26.23 16.83 2.01
N SER A 23 -26.04 15.56 1.66
CA SER A 23 -26.53 14.47 2.52
C SER A 23 -25.41 14.01 3.45
N GLU A 24 -25.21 14.75 4.56
CA GLU A 24 -24.57 14.22 5.76
C GLU A 24 -25.29 12.90 6.10
N PRO A 25 -24.57 11.78 6.33
CA PRO A 25 -25.22 10.51 6.63
C PRO A 25 -26.18 10.71 7.82
N PRO A 26 -27.39 10.14 7.79
CA PRO A 26 -28.35 10.32 8.87
C PRO A 26 -27.67 9.88 10.17
N ARG A 27 -27.41 10.84 11.07
CA ARG A 27 -26.80 10.55 12.37
C ARG A 27 -27.68 9.49 13.02
N PRO A 28 -27.12 8.35 13.48
CA PRO A 28 -27.92 7.30 14.08
C PRO A 28 -28.75 7.92 15.21
N ASN A 29 -30.07 7.72 15.16
CA ASN A 29 -30.99 8.19 16.18
C ASN A 29 -30.47 7.75 17.56
N ARG A 30 -29.82 8.68 18.28
CA ARG A 30 -29.33 8.42 19.63
C ARG A 30 -30.59 8.17 20.47
N PRO A 31 -30.78 6.97 21.05
CA PRO A 31 -31.94 6.74 21.90
C PRO A 31 -31.90 7.77 23.03
N LYS A 32 -32.97 8.55 23.18
CA LYS A 32 -33.08 9.52 24.27
C LYS A 32 -32.76 8.79 25.58
N PRO A 33 -31.76 9.22 26.36
CA PRO A 33 -31.42 8.52 27.59
C PRO A 33 -32.60 8.64 28.54
N SER A 34 -33.32 7.53 28.75
CA SER A 34 -34.30 7.45 29.81
C SER A 34 -33.54 7.70 31.13
N ARG A 35 -33.90 8.76 31.85
CA ARG A 35 -33.24 9.14 33.12
C ARG A 35 -33.15 7.96 34.09
N LEU A 36 -34.14 7.07 34.05
CA LEU A 36 -34.18 5.82 34.83
C LEU A 36 -33.01 4.87 34.53
N LYS A 37 -32.70 4.64 33.25
CA LYS A 37 -31.57 3.77 32.83
C LYS A 37 -30.22 4.38 33.21
N LEU A 38 -30.12 5.71 33.13
CA LEU A 38 -28.91 6.45 33.54
C LEU A 38 -28.71 6.39 35.06
N THR A 39 -29.74 6.68 35.86
CA THR A 39 -29.68 6.58 37.33
C THR A 39 -29.30 5.17 37.76
N TYR A 40 -29.88 4.16 37.11
CA TYR A 40 -29.56 2.76 37.36
C TYR A 40 -28.10 2.40 37.02
N ASP A 41 -27.58 2.85 35.87
CA ASP A 41 -26.17 2.64 35.48
C ASP A 41 -25.21 3.34 36.49
N ILE A 42 -25.57 4.52 37.02
CA ILE A 42 -24.79 5.24 38.03
C ILE A 42 -24.80 4.53 39.38
N VAL A 43 -25.98 4.11 39.88
CA VAL A 43 -26.08 3.38 41.15
C VAL A 43 -25.31 2.07 41.08
N MET A 44 -25.40 1.36 39.95
CA MET A 44 -24.65 0.13 39.73
C MET A 44 -23.14 0.39 39.64
N LEU A 45 -22.70 1.48 39.02
CA LEU A 45 -21.30 1.88 38.99
C LEU A 45 -20.76 2.21 40.39
N ILE A 46 -21.53 2.94 41.20
CA ILE A 46 -21.16 3.23 42.61
C ILE A 46 -21.05 1.92 43.40
N ALA A 47 -22.03 1.03 43.27
CA ALA A 47 -22.04 -0.25 43.97
C ALA A 47 -20.83 -1.12 43.60
N ILE A 48 -20.48 -1.20 42.31
CA ILE A 48 -19.29 -1.93 41.84
C ILE A 48 -18.00 -1.24 42.28
N SER A 49 -17.96 0.10 42.28
CA SER A 49 -16.78 0.85 42.73
C SER A 49 -16.53 0.63 44.21
N ILE A 50 -17.58 0.58 45.05
CA ILE A 50 -17.47 0.29 46.47
C ILE A 50 -17.02 -1.15 46.68
N ASP A 51 -17.64 -2.12 46.02
CA ASP A 51 -17.24 -3.53 46.08
C ASP A 51 -15.77 -3.72 45.67
N LEU A 52 -15.34 -3.09 44.57
CA LEU A 52 -13.97 -3.17 44.09
C LEU A 52 -12.99 -2.47 45.06
N LEU A 53 -13.38 -1.36 45.68
CA LEU A 53 -12.56 -0.66 46.67
C LEU A 53 -12.40 -1.49 47.95
N LEU A 54 -13.49 -2.10 48.43
CA LEU A 54 -13.46 -2.99 49.60
C LEU A 54 -12.57 -4.20 49.33
N ILE A 55 -12.68 -4.80 48.14
CA ILE A 55 -11.83 -5.93 47.74
C ILE A 55 -10.36 -5.52 47.59
N SER A 56 -10.10 -4.36 46.98
CA SER A 56 -8.73 -3.85 46.83
C SER A 56 -8.09 -3.55 48.18
N LEU A 57 -8.86 -2.97 49.11
CA LEU A 57 -8.39 -2.67 50.46
C LEU A 57 -8.13 -3.95 51.25
N ASP A 58 -9.03 -4.94 51.17
CA ASP A 58 -8.84 -6.26 51.79
C ASP A 58 -7.61 -6.99 51.25
N ALA A 59 -7.42 -6.98 49.93
CA ALA A 59 -6.25 -7.59 49.29
C ALA A 59 -4.94 -6.91 49.70
N VAL A 60 -4.93 -5.57 49.84
CA VAL A 60 -3.77 -4.83 50.34
C VAL A 60 -3.54 -5.10 51.82
N LEU A 61 -4.58 -5.13 52.66
CA LEU A 61 -4.46 -5.35 54.10
C LEU A 61 -4.10 -6.80 54.46
N MET A 62 -4.41 -7.77 53.60
CA MET A 62 -4.01 -9.17 53.74
C MET A 62 -2.64 -9.48 53.08
N SER A 63 -2.04 -8.53 52.37
CA SER A 63 -0.76 -8.70 51.68
C SER A 63 0.42 -8.68 52.66
N ASP A 64 1.50 -9.42 52.33
CA ASP A 64 2.76 -9.35 53.08
C ASP A 64 3.33 -7.92 53.16
N PHE A 65 2.99 -7.05 52.20
CA PHE A 65 3.34 -5.63 52.22
C PHE A 65 2.74 -4.89 53.42
N SER A 66 1.46 -5.13 53.75
CA SER A 66 0.80 -4.48 54.90
C SER A 66 1.35 -5.00 56.23
N ALA A 67 1.69 -6.29 56.30
CA ALA A 67 2.32 -6.89 57.48
C ALA A 67 3.68 -6.25 57.78
N ASN A 68 4.51 -6.06 56.75
CA ASN A 68 5.81 -5.40 56.87
C ASN A 68 5.67 -3.90 57.21
N ALA A 69 4.71 -3.20 56.59
CA ALA A 69 4.45 -1.80 56.88
C ALA A 69 3.90 -1.59 58.30
N ALA A 70 3.02 -2.47 58.79
CA ALA A 70 2.48 -2.42 60.14
C ALA A 70 3.53 -2.73 61.21
N GLN A 71 4.50 -3.60 60.91
CA GLN A 71 5.64 -3.86 61.78
C GLN A 71 6.58 -2.65 61.87
N TRP A 72 6.80 -1.94 60.76
CA TRP A 72 7.60 -0.71 60.74
C TRP A 72 6.92 0.45 61.49
N LEU A 73 5.60 0.57 61.40
CA LEU A 73 4.80 1.63 62.05
C LEU A 73 4.37 1.29 63.48
N SER A 74 4.69 0.09 64.01
CA SER A 74 4.25 -0.42 65.32
C SER A 74 2.71 -0.46 65.50
N VAL A 75 1.96 -0.68 64.43
CA VAL A 75 0.48 -0.81 64.43
C VAL A 75 0.06 -2.27 64.14
N SER A 76 0.92 -3.23 64.48
CA SER A 76 0.73 -4.65 64.20
C SER A 76 -0.53 -5.25 64.85
N GLU A 77 -0.95 -4.72 66.01
CA GLU A 77 -2.14 -5.16 66.74
C GLU A 77 -3.47 -4.70 66.08
N GLY A 78 -3.46 -3.53 65.42
CA GLY A 78 -4.60 -3.07 64.62
C GLY A 78 -4.79 -3.87 63.33
N LEU A 79 -3.67 -4.31 62.71
CA LEU A 79 -3.70 -5.14 61.52
C LEU A 79 -4.18 -6.56 61.84
N SER A 80 -3.72 -7.16 62.94
CA SER A 80 -4.15 -8.50 63.36
C SER A 80 -5.63 -8.56 63.75
N TRP A 81 -6.15 -7.52 64.39
CA TRP A 81 -7.59 -7.39 64.68
C TRP A 81 -8.44 -7.32 63.41
N TYR A 82 -8.00 -6.56 62.39
CA TYR A 82 -8.65 -6.50 61.08
C TYR A 82 -8.67 -7.87 60.39
N GLN A 83 -7.51 -8.55 60.33
CA GLN A 83 -7.36 -9.85 59.69
C GLN A 83 -8.20 -10.94 60.37
N ALA A 84 -8.32 -10.90 61.70
CA ALA A 84 -9.08 -11.90 62.47
C ALA A 84 -10.60 -11.64 62.52
N THR A 85 -11.03 -10.37 62.54
CA THR A 85 -12.44 -10.01 62.82
C THR A 85 -13.18 -9.51 61.59
N LEU A 86 -12.52 -8.77 60.70
CA LEU A 86 -13.19 -8.06 59.59
C LEU A 86 -13.08 -8.79 58.25
N HIS A 87 -12.09 -9.68 58.08
CA HIS A 87 -11.90 -10.43 56.83
C HIS A 87 -13.09 -11.36 56.49
N GLU A 88 -13.58 -12.13 57.47
CA GLU A 88 -14.70 -13.08 57.26
C GLU A 88 -16.04 -12.37 56.91
N PRO A 89 -16.45 -11.31 57.64
CA PRO A 89 -17.63 -10.52 57.27
C PRO A 89 -17.51 -9.88 55.88
N LEU A 90 -16.33 -9.36 55.52
CA LEU A 90 -16.12 -8.71 54.24
C LEU A 90 -16.18 -9.71 53.08
N ARG A 91 -15.59 -10.90 53.25
CA ARG A 91 -15.68 -12.00 52.29
C ARG A 91 -17.12 -12.48 52.10
N THR A 92 -17.88 -12.56 53.20
CA THR A 92 -19.29 -12.95 53.18
C THR A 92 -20.14 -11.89 52.47
N ALA A 93 -19.92 -10.60 52.75
CA ALA A 93 -20.59 -9.49 52.07
C ALA A 93 -20.30 -9.48 50.56
N GLY A 94 -19.06 -9.73 50.14
CA GLY A 94 -18.70 -9.87 48.73
C GLY A 94 -19.40 -11.06 48.04
N GLY A 95 -19.64 -12.15 48.77
CA GLY A 95 -20.46 -13.28 48.31
C GLY A 95 -21.90 -12.89 48.03
N PHE A 96 -22.56 -12.18 48.97
CA PHE A 96 -23.91 -11.64 48.77
C PHE A 96 -23.98 -10.66 47.60
N PHE A 97 -22.99 -9.80 47.44
CA PHE A 97 -22.90 -8.89 46.30
C PHE A 97 -22.79 -9.64 44.97
N THR A 98 -22.04 -10.75 44.95
CA THR A 98 -21.94 -11.64 43.77
C THR A 98 -23.28 -12.27 43.41
N ILE A 99 -24.02 -12.76 44.42
CA ILE A 99 -25.37 -13.33 44.21
C ILE A 99 -26.32 -12.27 43.67
N PHE A 100 -26.27 -11.04 44.22
CA PHE A 100 -27.05 -9.92 43.73
C PHE A 100 -26.73 -9.59 42.26
N LEU A 101 -25.45 -9.54 41.87
CA LEU A 101 -25.04 -9.31 40.49
C LEU A 101 -25.50 -10.41 39.52
N VAL A 102 -25.44 -11.67 39.94
CA VAL A 102 -25.94 -12.80 39.15
C VAL A 102 -27.45 -12.68 38.96
N ALA A 103 -28.20 -12.38 40.03
CA ALA A 103 -29.65 -12.20 39.94
C ALA A 103 -30.03 -11.02 39.03
N GLU A 104 -29.29 -9.92 39.11
CA GLU A 104 -29.45 -8.74 38.26
C GLU A 104 -29.19 -9.06 36.78
N LEU A 105 -28.11 -9.81 36.48
CA LEU A 105 -27.79 -10.27 35.14
C LEU A 105 -28.88 -11.17 34.56
N LEU A 106 -29.40 -12.11 35.36
CA LEU A 106 -30.51 -12.99 34.97
C LEU A 106 -31.79 -12.19 34.70
N LEU A 107 -32.08 -11.17 35.51
CA LEU A 107 -33.24 -10.31 35.31
C LEU A 107 -33.13 -9.51 34.00
N ARG A 108 -31.96 -8.90 33.73
CA ARG A 108 -31.73 -8.22 32.44
C ARG A 108 -31.81 -9.17 31.27
N TRP A 109 -31.29 -10.38 31.42
CA TRP A 109 -31.39 -11.39 30.38
C TRP A 109 -32.86 -11.73 30.10
N ALA A 110 -33.67 -11.96 31.13
CA ALA A 110 -35.10 -12.21 31.00
C ALA A 110 -35.86 -11.05 30.33
N ILE A 111 -35.55 -9.80 30.69
CA ILE A 111 -36.12 -8.61 30.04
C ILE A 111 -35.72 -8.56 28.55
N ALA A 112 -34.45 -8.80 28.23
CA ALA A 112 -33.96 -8.79 26.85
C ALA A 112 -34.60 -9.89 25.98
N ILE A 113 -34.95 -11.03 26.58
CA ILE A 113 -35.73 -12.09 25.92
C ILE A 113 -37.15 -11.62 25.63
N LYS A 114 -37.80 -10.96 26.60
CA LYS A 114 -39.17 -10.43 26.46
C LYS A 114 -39.25 -9.31 25.42
N GLU A 115 -38.28 -8.41 25.41
CA GLU A 115 -38.20 -7.26 24.48
C GLU A 115 -37.62 -7.65 23.11
N LYS A 116 -37.20 -8.91 22.91
CA LYS A 116 -36.57 -9.41 21.67
C LYS A 116 -35.44 -8.50 21.16
N VAL A 117 -34.62 -7.99 22.08
CA VAL A 117 -33.52 -7.07 21.77
C VAL A 117 -32.48 -7.72 20.86
N TYR A 118 -32.32 -9.04 20.96
CA TYR A 118 -31.38 -9.82 20.16
C TYR A 118 -32.12 -10.84 19.30
N TYR A 119 -31.57 -11.11 18.11
CA TYR A 119 -32.09 -12.11 17.17
C TYR A 119 -32.32 -13.48 17.83
N ARG A 120 -31.47 -13.86 18.79
CA ARG A 120 -31.61 -15.10 19.57
C ARG A 120 -31.32 -14.86 21.05
N TRP A 121 -32.09 -15.49 21.93
CA TRP A 121 -32.01 -15.32 23.38
C TRP A 121 -30.61 -15.64 23.96
N PHE A 122 -29.91 -16.62 23.39
CA PHE A 122 -28.56 -17.02 23.81
C PHE A 122 -27.45 -16.04 23.37
N PHE A 123 -27.75 -14.98 22.62
CA PHE A 123 -26.75 -14.00 22.21
C PHE A 123 -26.41 -13.01 23.35
N PHE A 124 -27.32 -12.82 24.30
CA PHE A 124 -27.16 -11.86 25.40
C PHE A 124 -25.89 -12.12 26.25
N PRO A 125 -25.60 -13.36 26.71
CA PRO A 125 -24.36 -13.67 27.43
C PRO A 125 -23.08 -13.41 26.64
N PHE A 126 -23.08 -13.53 25.30
CA PHE A 126 -21.89 -13.27 24.49
C PHE A 126 -21.63 -11.78 24.29
N VAL A 127 -22.69 -10.98 24.13
CA VAL A 127 -22.54 -9.52 24.06
C VAL A 127 -22.08 -8.97 25.41
N HIS A 128 -22.61 -9.52 26.50
CA HIS A 128 -22.30 -9.15 27.87
C HIS A 128 -21.33 -10.15 28.52
N TRP A 129 -20.41 -10.72 27.74
CA TRP A 129 -19.48 -11.75 28.23
C TRP A 129 -18.67 -11.27 29.44
N TYR A 130 -18.34 -9.98 29.47
CA TYR A 130 -17.66 -9.33 30.58
C TYR A 130 -18.51 -9.31 31.87
N GLU A 131 -19.84 -9.20 31.77
CA GLU A 131 -20.75 -9.25 32.94
C GLU A 131 -20.90 -10.69 33.45
N VAL A 132 -20.95 -11.66 32.53
CA VAL A 132 -20.98 -13.09 32.86
C VAL A 132 -19.69 -13.51 33.56
N LEU A 133 -18.53 -13.13 33.01
CA LEU A 133 -17.24 -13.48 33.60
C LEU A 133 -16.98 -12.73 34.93
N GLY A 134 -17.45 -11.49 35.07
CA GLY A 134 -17.34 -10.72 36.31
C GLY A 134 -18.18 -11.25 37.49
N CYS A 135 -19.12 -12.16 37.23
CA CYS A 135 -19.87 -12.87 38.26
C CYS A 135 -19.08 -14.03 38.89
N PHE A 136 -17.99 -14.50 38.28
CA PHE A 136 -17.21 -15.58 38.86
C PHE A 136 -16.43 -15.10 40.09
N PRO A 137 -16.45 -15.86 41.20
CA PRO A 137 -15.77 -15.47 42.44
C PRO A 137 -14.24 -15.47 42.31
N GLN A 138 -13.67 -16.13 41.30
CA GLN A 138 -12.23 -16.11 41.02
C GLN A 138 -11.82 -14.94 40.12
N LEU A 139 -12.72 -14.44 39.27
CA LEU A 139 -12.46 -13.40 38.28
C LEU A 139 -13.01 -12.03 38.72
N ARG A 140 -12.84 -11.71 40.01
CA ARG A 140 -13.41 -10.50 40.63
C ARG A 140 -12.94 -9.20 39.95
N LEU A 141 -11.70 -9.17 39.49
CA LEU A 141 -11.12 -8.03 38.77
C LEU A 141 -11.89 -7.70 37.48
N LEU A 142 -12.56 -8.68 36.86
CA LEU A 142 -13.32 -8.45 35.63
C LEU A 142 -14.53 -7.52 35.85
N ARG A 143 -14.97 -7.30 37.10
CA ARG A 143 -15.98 -6.28 37.43
C ARG A 143 -15.52 -4.88 37.04
N LEU A 144 -14.20 -4.62 37.00
CA LEU A 144 -13.66 -3.35 36.52
C LEU A 144 -13.96 -3.12 35.04
N PHE A 145 -13.99 -4.15 34.20
CA PHE A 145 -14.40 -4.00 32.79
C PHE A 145 -15.82 -3.46 32.68
N ARG A 146 -16.72 -3.84 33.60
CA ARG A 146 -18.08 -3.29 33.65
C ARG A 146 -18.06 -1.79 33.96
N ALA A 147 -17.21 -1.35 34.91
CA ALA A 147 -17.00 0.08 35.19
C ALA A 147 -16.46 0.83 33.96
N VAL A 148 -15.52 0.24 33.21
CA VAL A 148 -14.98 0.81 31.96
C VAL A 148 -16.06 0.92 30.88
N VAL A 149 -16.88 -0.12 30.69
CA VAL A 149 -17.98 -0.12 29.69
C VAL A 149 -19.05 0.91 30.04
N ILE A 150 -19.44 1.02 31.31
CA ILE A 150 -20.39 2.04 31.78
C ILE A 150 -19.77 3.43 31.63
N GLY A 151 -18.49 3.61 31.97
CA GLY A 151 -17.75 4.85 31.75
C GLY A 151 -17.74 5.27 30.28
N ARG A 152 -17.51 4.34 29.35
CA ARG A 152 -17.62 4.56 27.91
C ARG A 152 -19.04 4.96 27.50
N ARG A 153 -20.06 4.26 28.01
CA ARG A 153 -21.48 4.58 27.74
C ARG A 153 -21.83 5.98 28.25
N LEU A 154 -21.31 6.37 29.40
CA LEU A 154 -21.54 7.67 30.02
C LEU A 154 -20.82 8.80 29.26
N TYR A 155 -19.60 8.54 28.76
CA TYR A 155 -18.89 9.41 27.83
C TYR A 155 -19.68 9.64 26.52
N GLN A 156 -20.26 8.58 25.95
CA GLN A 156 -21.11 8.68 24.74
C GLN A 156 -22.40 9.48 24.98
N LEU A 157 -22.89 9.54 26.22
CA LEU A 157 -24.06 10.32 26.64
C LEU A 157 -23.72 11.79 26.98
N GLY A 158 -22.45 12.20 26.83
CA GLY A 158 -22.00 13.58 27.03
C GLY A 158 -21.51 13.90 28.45
N TYR A 159 -21.50 12.91 29.36
CA TYR A 159 -20.96 13.08 30.70
C TYR A 159 -19.48 12.65 30.71
N GLN A 160 -18.57 13.62 30.88
CA GLN A 160 -17.13 13.36 30.99
C GLN A 160 -16.82 12.81 32.39
N VAL A 161 -16.80 11.49 32.54
CA VAL A 161 -16.45 10.80 33.80
C VAL A 161 -14.93 10.79 34.03
N LEU A 162 -14.15 10.81 32.93
CA LEU A 162 -12.69 10.86 32.96
C LEU A 162 -12.19 12.22 32.45
N PRO A 163 -11.10 12.76 33.04
CA PRO A 163 -10.45 13.95 32.50
C PRO A 163 -9.99 13.74 31.06
N GLN A 164 -10.28 14.69 30.17
CA GLN A 164 -9.80 14.70 28.78
C GLN A 164 -8.29 14.44 28.59
N PRO A 165 -7.37 14.97 29.44
CA PRO A 165 -5.94 14.69 29.26
C PRO A 165 -5.59 13.19 29.39
N TRP A 166 -6.33 12.42 30.20
CA TRP A 166 -6.09 10.98 30.34
C TRP A 166 -6.52 10.20 29.11
N ILE A 167 -7.67 10.56 28.52
CA ILE A 167 -8.20 9.94 27.31
C ILE A 167 -7.24 10.17 26.14
N ASN A 168 -6.77 11.41 25.98
CA ASN A 168 -5.81 11.77 24.93
C ASN A 168 -4.49 11.00 25.08
N ARG A 169 -4.03 10.82 26.33
CA ARG A 169 -2.80 10.08 26.62
C ARG A 169 -2.92 8.59 26.31
N ILE A 170 -4.05 7.97 26.67
CA ILE A 170 -4.33 6.56 26.31
C ILE A 170 -4.38 6.40 24.80
N LYS A 171 -5.08 7.31 24.11
CA LYS A 171 -5.16 7.28 22.65
C LYS A 171 -3.77 7.38 22.02
N PHE A 172 -2.95 8.32 22.48
CA PHE A 172 -1.56 8.46 22.02
C PHE A 172 -0.76 7.15 22.17
N TYR A 173 -0.82 6.49 23.32
CA TYR A 173 -0.12 5.21 23.51
C TYR A 173 -0.66 4.08 22.64
N ILE A 174 -1.98 4.02 22.41
CA ILE A 174 -2.58 3.03 21.51
C ILE A 174 -2.11 3.29 20.08
N ASP A 175 -2.19 4.53 19.62
CA ASP A 175 -1.79 4.92 18.27
C ASP A 175 -0.29 4.64 18.05
N LEU A 176 0.58 4.97 19.03
CA LEU A 176 2.01 4.66 19.01
C LEU A 176 2.29 3.15 18.94
N LEU A 177 1.61 2.35 19.76
CA LEU A 177 1.79 0.89 19.76
C LEU A 177 1.30 0.27 18.45
N LEU A 178 0.16 0.74 17.92
CA LEU A 178 -0.38 0.28 16.65
C LEU A 178 0.54 0.64 15.48
N GLU A 179 1.13 1.83 15.50
CA GLU A 179 2.13 2.25 14.51
C GLU A 179 3.36 1.35 14.56
N GLU A 180 3.99 1.17 15.74
CA GLU A 180 5.18 0.32 15.88
C GLU A 180 4.91 -1.14 15.49
N LEU A 181 3.73 -1.66 15.87
CA LEU A 181 3.30 -3.00 15.46
C LEU A 181 3.08 -3.08 13.95
N SER A 182 2.42 -2.08 13.36
CA SER A 182 2.16 -2.02 11.92
C SER A 182 3.47 -1.95 11.13
N ASP A 183 4.37 -1.05 11.49
CA ASP A 183 5.68 -0.90 10.85
C ASP A 183 6.46 -2.21 10.92
N ARG A 184 6.50 -2.85 12.09
CA ARG A 184 7.18 -4.14 12.24
C ARG A 184 6.56 -5.23 11.38
N VAL A 185 5.24 -5.29 11.29
CA VAL A 185 4.55 -6.26 10.43
C VAL A 185 4.84 -5.98 8.96
N ILE A 186 4.81 -4.71 8.52
CA ILE A 186 5.12 -4.32 7.13
C ILE A 186 6.57 -4.69 6.79
N LEU A 187 7.53 -4.33 7.64
CA LEU A 187 8.94 -4.66 7.45
C LEU A 187 9.18 -6.17 7.39
N THR A 188 8.53 -6.93 8.28
CA THR A 188 8.61 -8.39 8.29
C THR A 188 8.01 -8.97 7.00
N THR A 189 6.92 -8.40 6.50
CA THR A 189 6.27 -8.83 5.26
C THR A 189 7.15 -8.54 4.04
N ILE A 190 7.80 -7.37 3.99
CA ILE A 190 8.77 -7.02 2.94
C ILE A 190 9.94 -8.01 2.95
N GLN A 191 10.49 -8.33 4.13
CA GLN A 191 11.58 -9.30 4.25
C GLN A 191 11.16 -10.70 3.81
N ASN A 192 9.96 -11.15 4.19
CA ASN A 192 9.42 -12.43 3.74
C ASN A 192 9.23 -12.45 2.22
N PHE A 193 8.76 -11.35 1.63
CA PHE A 193 8.61 -11.24 0.18
C PHE A 193 9.97 -11.26 -0.54
N ARG A 194 10.98 -10.55 -0.02
CA ARG A 194 12.37 -10.61 -0.51
C ARG A 194 12.93 -12.04 -0.44
N GLN A 195 12.68 -12.75 0.65
CA GLN A 195 13.12 -14.13 0.83
C GLN A 195 12.45 -15.06 -0.18
N GLU A 196 11.14 -14.90 -0.42
CA GLU A 196 10.39 -15.68 -1.40
C GLU A 196 10.89 -15.41 -2.83
N LEU A 197 11.19 -14.14 -3.15
CA LEU A 197 11.78 -13.75 -4.43
C LEU A 197 13.25 -14.19 -4.61
N THR A 198 13.92 -14.68 -3.57
CA THR A 198 15.25 -15.29 -3.69
C THR A 198 15.15 -16.73 -4.23
N ASN A 199 13.97 -17.35 -4.16
CA ASN A 199 13.73 -18.66 -4.74
C ASN A 199 13.69 -18.56 -6.28
N PRO A 200 14.57 -19.25 -7.04
CA PRO A 200 14.65 -19.12 -8.49
C PRO A 200 13.33 -19.39 -9.22
N GLU A 201 12.53 -20.37 -8.76
CA GLU A 201 11.25 -20.73 -9.39
C GLU A 201 10.18 -19.65 -9.18
N THR A 202 10.07 -19.14 -7.94
CA THR A 202 9.12 -18.07 -7.62
C THR A 202 9.52 -16.75 -8.29
N HIS A 203 10.82 -16.46 -8.32
CA HIS A 203 11.38 -15.30 -9.00
C HIS A 203 11.05 -15.30 -10.50
N LYS A 204 11.38 -16.40 -11.18
CA LYS A 204 11.16 -16.55 -12.62
C LYS A 204 9.68 -16.46 -12.99
N SER A 205 8.81 -17.16 -12.27
CA SER A 205 7.36 -17.12 -12.50
C SER A 205 6.76 -15.74 -12.22
N PHE A 206 7.29 -14.99 -11.24
CA PHE A 206 6.88 -13.62 -10.97
C PHE A 206 7.26 -12.68 -12.12
N ILE A 207 8.50 -12.76 -12.62
CA ILE A 207 8.96 -11.95 -13.76
C ILE A 207 8.17 -12.30 -15.02
N GLU A 208 8.00 -13.60 -15.30
CA GLU A 208 7.27 -14.07 -16.48
C GLU A 208 5.82 -13.59 -16.48
N SER A 209 5.14 -13.72 -15.34
CA SER A 209 3.76 -13.26 -15.18
C SER A 209 3.65 -11.74 -15.27
N ALA A 210 4.58 -10.99 -14.66
CA ALA A 210 4.61 -9.53 -14.72
C ALA A 210 4.84 -9.02 -16.15
N ILE A 211 5.79 -9.59 -16.89
CA ILE A 211 6.06 -9.22 -18.29
C ILE A 211 4.88 -9.61 -19.17
N THR A 212 4.41 -10.85 -19.05
CA THR A 212 3.32 -11.37 -19.90
C THR A 212 2.04 -10.57 -19.73
N ARG A 213 1.71 -10.15 -18.50
CA ARG A 213 0.55 -9.31 -18.22
C ARG A 213 0.66 -7.91 -18.81
N ASN A 214 1.88 -7.35 -18.84
CA ASN A 214 2.12 -5.96 -19.23
C ASN A 214 2.69 -5.82 -20.65
N ARG A 215 2.73 -6.87 -21.49
CA ARG A 215 3.36 -6.82 -22.83
C ARG A 215 2.84 -5.69 -23.70
N ALA A 216 1.53 -5.42 -23.68
CA ALA A 216 0.94 -4.33 -24.46
C ALA A 216 1.43 -2.95 -23.99
N GLU A 217 1.57 -2.76 -22.67
CA GLU A 217 2.09 -1.52 -22.09
C GLU A 217 3.59 -1.36 -22.37
N ILE A 218 4.36 -2.44 -22.31
CA ILE A 218 5.78 -2.46 -22.66
C ILE A 218 5.96 -2.11 -24.15
N GLU A 219 5.19 -2.73 -25.06
CA GLU A 219 5.24 -2.42 -26.50
C GLU A 219 4.94 -0.94 -26.75
N ALA A 220 3.89 -0.40 -26.12
CA ALA A 220 3.52 1.00 -26.25
C ALA A 220 4.60 1.96 -25.69
N ALA A 221 5.15 1.66 -24.51
CA ALA A 221 6.20 2.46 -23.89
C ALA A 221 7.48 2.44 -24.73
N VAL A 222 7.94 1.25 -25.16
CA VAL A 222 9.11 1.09 -26.02
C VAL A 222 8.91 1.82 -27.33
N LEU A 223 7.76 1.66 -28.00
CA LEU A 223 7.44 2.37 -29.23
C LEU A 223 7.47 3.89 -29.05
N SER A 224 6.98 4.40 -27.91
CA SER A 224 7.01 5.83 -27.61
C SER A 224 8.44 6.35 -27.47
N ILE A 225 9.31 5.64 -26.75
CA ILE A 225 10.72 5.98 -26.57
C ILE A 225 11.45 5.92 -27.91
N LEU A 226 11.18 4.89 -28.70
CA LEU A 226 11.74 4.73 -30.04
C LEU A 226 11.40 5.95 -30.91
N ARG A 227 10.13 6.37 -30.92
CA ARG A 227 9.66 7.53 -31.68
C ARG A 227 10.23 8.85 -31.18
N SER A 228 10.35 9.05 -29.87
CA SER A 228 10.80 10.31 -29.29
C SER A 228 12.32 10.48 -29.30
N GLU A 229 13.08 9.40 -29.08
CA GLU A 229 14.53 9.48 -28.88
C GLU A 229 15.31 8.97 -30.10
N LEU A 230 14.93 7.82 -30.67
CA LEU A 230 15.74 7.18 -31.72
C LEU A 230 15.53 7.84 -33.09
N VAL A 231 14.28 8.18 -33.45
CA VAL A 231 13.97 8.82 -34.74
C VAL A 231 14.75 10.13 -34.97
N PRO A 232 14.71 11.12 -34.06
CA PRO A 232 15.45 12.36 -34.30
C PRO A 232 16.96 12.13 -34.35
N LYS A 233 17.48 11.20 -33.52
CA LYS A 233 18.91 10.90 -33.50
C LYS A 233 19.40 10.19 -34.76
N LEU A 234 18.59 9.29 -35.33
CA LEU A 234 18.86 8.68 -36.62
C LEU A 234 18.81 9.71 -37.75
N GLN A 235 17.82 10.62 -37.72
CA GLN A 235 17.71 11.69 -38.72
C GLN A 235 18.90 12.64 -38.66
N GLU A 236 19.37 13.01 -37.46
CA GLU A 236 20.56 13.85 -37.27
C GLU A 236 21.84 13.15 -37.76
N LEU A 237 22.05 11.88 -37.38
CA LEU A 237 23.22 11.10 -37.76
C LEU A 237 23.34 10.91 -39.28
N THR A 238 22.21 10.83 -39.96
CA THR A 238 22.16 10.53 -41.40
C THR A 238 21.85 11.74 -42.26
N ALA A 239 21.59 12.90 -41.65
CA ALA A 239 21.48 14.16 -42.35
C ALA A 239 22.76 14.47 -43.13
N SER A 240 22.61 15.27 -44.18
CA SER A 240 23.70 15.69 -45.07
C SER A 240 24.83 16.46 -44.37
N SER A 241 24.62 16.93 -43.14
CA SER A 241 25.62 17.61 -42.32
C SER A 241 26.37 16.70 -41.33
N GLY A 242 25.99 15.43 -41.22
CA GLY A 242 26.52 14.47 -40.24
C GLY A 242 27.18 13.24 -40.88
N GLY A 243 26.96 12.07 -40.27
CA GLY A 243 27.48 10.78 -40.76
C GLY A 243 26.97 10.37 -42.14
N GLY A 244 25.84 10.93 -42.59
CA GLY A 244 25.35 10.75 -43.97
C GLY A 244 26.33 11.26 -45.04
N SER A 245 27.02 12.38 -44.78
CA SER A 245 28.05 12.90 -45.70
C SER A 245 29.32 12.05 -45.68
N LEU A 246 29.73 11.56 -44.50
CA LEU A 246 30.87 10.66 -44.40
C LEU A 246 30.62 9.35 -45.15
N LEU A 247 29.46 8.72 -44.92
CA LEU A 247 29.06 7.50 -45.63
C LEU A 247 28.94 7.72 -47.14
N ALA A 248 28.38 8.87 -47.56
CA ALA A 248 28.28 9.22 -48.97
C ALA A 248 29.67 9.35 -49.61
N SER A 249 30.57 10.12 -48.97
CA SER A 249 31.92 10.35 -49.48
C SER A 249 32.76 9.07 -49.51
N GLU A 250 32.71 8.24 -48.46
CA GLU A 250 33.41 6.95 -48.42
C GLU A 250 32.88 5.99 -49.50
N MET A 251 31.57 5.94 -49.72
CA MET A 251 30.98 5.15 -50.80
C MET A 251 31.40 5.68 -52.19
N GLY A 252 31.45 7.01 -52.34
CA GLY A 252 31.95 7.67 -53.56
C GLY A 252 33.40 7.32 -53.85
N ASN A 253 34.27 7.44 -52.85
CA ASN A 253 35.70 7.10 -52.94
C ASN A 253 35.90 5.61 -53.24
N ALA A 254 35.15 4.71 -52.59
CA ALA A 254 35.26 3.27 -52.82
C ALA A 254 34.85 2.87 -54.24
N ILE A 255 33.82 3.51 -54.80
CA ILE A 255 33.38 3.28 -56.19
C ILE A 255 34.40 3.87 -57.17
N GLU A 256 34.94 5.06 -56.89
CA GLU A 256 35.99 5.69 -57.68
C GLU A 256 37.25 4.81 -57.74
N GLU A 257 37.70 4.31 -56.60
CA GLU A 257 38.84 3.40 -56.49
C GLU A 257 38.56 2.06 -57.18
N GLY A 258 37.35 1.52 -57.03
CA GLY A 258 36.92 0.30 -57.73
C GLY A 258 36.95 0.46 -59.26
N LEU A 259 36.45 1.59 -59.78
CA LEU A 259 36.49 1.91 -61.20
C LEU A 259 37.93 2.09 -61.71
N ALA A 260 38.77 2.82 -60.97
CA ALA A 260 40.17 3.01 -61.32
C ALA A 260 40.94 1.68 -61.36
N ASN A 261 40.59 0.74 -60.48
CA ASN A 261 41.26 -0.55 -60.36
C ASN A 261 40.65 -1.68 -61.20
N THR A 262 39.62 -1.41 -62.01
CA THR A 262 38.97 -2.43 -62.86
C THR A 262 39.78 -2.66 -64.16
N PRO A 263 40.45 -3.83 -64.34
CA PRO A 263 41.33 -4.08 -65.48
C PRO A 263 40.60 -4.09 -66.83
N GLU A 264 39.36 -4.56 -66.86
CA GLU A 264 38.52 -4.64 -68.07
C GLU A 264 38.18 -3.25 -68.58
N LEU A 265 37.78 -2.36 -67.68
CA LEU A 265 37.44 -0.98 -67.99
C LEU A 265 38.67 -0.24 -68.55
N ARG A 266 39.81 -0.40 -67.88
CA ARG A 266 41.09 0.17 -68.32
C ARG A 266 41.52 -0.37 -69.68
N ARG A 267 41.30 -1.67 -69.93
CA ARG A 267 41.58 -2.32 -71.22
C ARG A 267 40.73 -1.74 -72.35
N TYR A 268 39.43 -1.51 -72.12
CA TYR A 268 38.54 -0.92 -73.12
C TYR A 268 38.84 0.56 -73.38
N LEU A 269 39.10 1.35 -72.34
CA LEU A 269 39.42 2.78 -72.47
C LEU A 269 40.72 3.03 -73.23
N ARG A 270 41.72 2.15 -73.07
CA ARG A 270 43.01 2.24 -73.79
C ARG A 270 42.91 1.95 -75.30
N MET A 271 41.79 1.41 -75.78
CA MET A 271 41.56 1.18 -77.22
C MET A 271 41.08 2.44 -77.94
N ILE A 272 40.66 3.49 -77.21
CA ILE A 272 40.18 4.75 -77.78
C ILE A 272 41.33 5.78 -77.70
N PRO A 273 42.05 6.07 -78.80
CA PRO A 273 43.15 7.02 -78.77
C PRO A 273 42.65 8.42 -78.42
N ILE A 274 43.42 9.14 -77.60
CA ILE A 274 43.19 10.52 -77.14
C ILE A 274 42.00 10.69 -76.18
N ALA A 275 40.86 10.04 -76.42
CA ALA A 275 39.67 10.18 -75.57
C ALA A 275 39.62 9.20 -74.38
N GLY A 276 40.39 8.11 -74.39
CA GLY A 276 40.37 7.08 -73.35
C GLY A 276 40.65 7.59 -71.93
N SER A 277 41.67 8.43 -71.75
CA SER A 277 42.04 8.99 -70.43
C SER A 277 41.05 10.06 -69.95
N LEU A 278 40.42 10.81 -70.87
CA LEU A 278 39.39 11.78 -70.54
C LEU A 278 38.08 11.10 -70.10
N ILE A 279 37.73 9.98 -70.74
CA ILE A 279 36.57 9.17 -70.36
C ILE A 279 36.84 8.48 -69.01
N GLU A 280 38.08 8.02 -68.76
CA GLU A 280 38.46 7.43 -67.47
C GLU A 280 38.25 8.38 -66.30
N SER A 281 38.77 9.61 -66.38
CA SER A 281 38.60 10.62 -65.32
C SER A 281 37.15 11.06 -65.17
N GLN A 282 36.42 11.23 -66.28
CA GLN A 282 35.00 11.57 -66.23
C GLN A 282 34.17 10.44 -65.62
N LEU A 283 34.50 9.18 -65.91
CA LEU A 283 33.78 8.02 -65.39
C LEU A 283 34.07 7.82 -63.90
N GLN A 284 35.29 8.07 -63.43
CA GLN A 284 35.65 8.11 -62.01
C GLN A 284 34.84 9.18 -61.27
N HIS A 285 34.82 10.42 -61.77
CA HIS A 285 34.03 11.51 -61.19
C HIS A 285 32.52 11.23 -61.21
N VAL A 286 32.00 10.62 -62.28
CA VAL A 286 30.60 10.18 -62.35
C VAL A 286 30.34 9.04 -61.36
N GLY A 287 31.26 8.09 -61.21
CA GLY A 287 31.18 6.99 -60.25
C GLY A 287 31.13 7.49 -58.81
N HIS A 288 31.98 8.44 -58.46
CA HIS A 288 31.99 9.12 -57.15
C HIS A 288 30.63 9.78 -56.86
N ASN A 289 30.17 10.64 -57.77
CA ASN A 289 28.89 11.34 -57.62
C ASN A 289 27.69 10.37 -57.58
N ILE A 290 27.73 9.26 -58.32
CA ILE A 290 26.70 8.22 -58.25
C ILE A 290 26.74 7.57 -56.87
N GLY A 291 27.92 7.24 -56.35
CA GLY A 291 28.09 6.68 -55.00
C GLY A 291 27.46 7.57 -53.92
N GLU A 292 27.80 8.85 -53.92
CA GLU A 292 27.23 9.82 -52.98
C GLU A 292 25.70 9.92 -53.10
N ASN A 293 25.20 10.10 -54.34
CA ASN A 293 23.77 10.25 -54.59
C ASN A 293 22.97 8.99 -54.24
N VAL A 294 23.55 7.80 -54.41
CA VAL A 294 22.94 6.52 -54.00
C VAL A 294 22.78 6.49 -52.48
N VAL A 295 23.80 6.88 -51.72
CA VAL A 295 23.71 6.94 -50.25
C VAL A 295 22.62 7.91 -49.82
N TYR A 296 22.56 9.12 -50.38
CA TYR A 296 21.51 10.09 -50.06
C TYR A 296 20.10 9.57 -50.44
N ALA A 297 19.97 8.93 -51.61
CA ALA A 297 18.69 8.38 -52.06
C ALA A 297 18.22 7.20 -51.20
N LEU A 298 19.14 6.32 -50.81
CA LEU A 298 18.87 5.21 -49.90
C LEU A 298 18.47 5.73 -48.53
N ASN A 299 19.22 6.69 -47.99
CA ASN A 299 18.96 7.27 -46.70
C ASN A 299 17.57 7.92 -46.64
N LYS A 300 17.22 8.73 -47.66
CA LYS A 300 15.90 9.33 -47.81
C LYS A 300 14.77 8.28 -47.89
N ARG A 301 15.03 7.14 -48.54
CA ARG A 301 14.03 6.08 -48.74
C ARG A 301 13.91 5.12 -47.55
N LEU A 302 14.96 4.94 -46.76
CA LEU A 302 14.97 4.09 -45.57
C LEU A 302 14.47 4.84 -44.33
N LEU A 303 14.73 6.15 -44.26
CA LEU A 303 14.26 7.03 -43.17
C LEU A 303 12.92 7.71 -43.45
N ASP A 304 12.22 7.25 -44.48
CA ASP A 304 10.87 7.70 -44.77
C ASP A 304 9.97 7.42 -43.55
N PRO A 305 9.18 8.40 -43.06
CA PRO A 305 8.46 8.28 -41.79
C PRO A 305 7.61 7.02 -41.66
N GLU A 306 6.93 6.60 -42.74
CA GLU A 306 6.08 5.40 -42.72
C GLU A 306 6.90 4.11 -42.54
N ARG A 307 8.02 3.98 -43.26
CA ARG A 307 8.87 2.79 -43.17
C ARG A 307 9.56 2.73 -41.82
N LEU A 308 10.06 3.86 -41.36
CA LEU A 308 10.72 3.95 -40.08
C LEU A 308 9.74 3.60 -38.95
N ASP A 309 8.51 4.12 -39.00
CA ASP A 309 7.46 3.76 -38.05
C ASP A 309 7.15 2.25 -38.03
N SER A 310 7.01 1.63 -39.20
CA SER A 310 6.78 0.18 -39.29
C SER A 310 7.93 -0.63 -38.68
N LEU A 311 9.17 -0.17 -38.85
CA LEU A 311 10.35 -0.78 -38.25
C LEU A 311 10.36 -0.59 -36.73
N MET A 312 9.97 0.58 -36.22
CA MET A 312 9.83 0.83 -34.78
C MET A 312 8.77 -0.07 -34.15
N VAL A 313 7.62 -0.25 -34.80
CA VAL A 313 6.57 -1.17 -34.33
C VAL A 313 7.08 -2.60 -34.29
N ALA A 314 7.80 -3.04 -35.33
CA ALA A 314 8.40 -4.37 -35.35
C ALA A 314 9.44 -4.57 -34.23
N ILE A 315 10.30 -3.58 -33.98
CA ILE A 315 11.28 -3.62 -32.89
C ILE A 315 10.59 -3.63 -31.54
N ALA A 316 9.60 -2.75 -31.31
CA ALA A 316 8.87 -2.66 -30.05
C ALA A 316 8.14 -3.98 -29.74
N ARG A 317 7.49 -4.57 -30.74
CA ARG A 317 6.85 -5.89 -30.61
C ARG A 317 7.87 -6.98 -30.34
N GLY A 318 9.01 -6.97 -31.01
CA GLY A 318 10.10 -7.91 -30.77
C GLY A 318 10.61 -7.85 -29.33
N ILE A 319 10.82 -6.64 -28.81
CA ILE A 319 11.26 -6.41 -27.42
C ILE A 319 10.19 -6.85 -26.43
N ALA A 320 8.91 -6.52 -26.67
CA ALA A 320 7.81 -6.93 -25.81
C ALA A 320 7.56 -8.44 -25.81
N GLN A 321 8.05 -9.17 -26.81
CA GLN A 321 7.97 -10.63 -26.94
C GLN A 321 9.26 -11.35 -26.53
N ILE A 322 10.25 -10.64 -25.98
CA ILE A 322 11.50 -11.26 -25.51
C ILE A 322 11.19 -12.41 -24.53
N ASP A 323 11.95 -13.48 -24.72
CA ASP A 323 11.97 -14.63 -23.82
C ASP A 323 12.47 -14.19 -22.44
N THR A 324 11.71 -14.54 -21.42
CA THR A 324 11.99 -14.25 -20.01
C THR A 324 13.19 -15.00 -19.47
N ASP A 325 13.75 -15.96 -20.23
CA ASP A 325 14.98 -16.70 -19.90
C ASP A 325 16.29 -15.91 -20.16
N ASN A 326 16.20 -14.61 -20.43
CA ASN A 326 17.36 -13.74 -20.61
C ASN A 326 17.96 -13.31 -19.26
N SER A 327 19.19 -13.75 -18.98
CA SER A 327 19.90 -13.46 -17.72
C SER A 327 20.14 -11.96 -17.45
N ALA A 328 20.32 -11.14 -18.50
CA ALA A 328 20.51 -9.70 -18.34
C ALA A 328 19.21 -9.01 -17.89
N LEU A 329 18.07 -9.45 -18.43
CA LEU A 329 16.76 -8.91 -18.08
C LEU A 329 16.35 -9.36 -16.67
N ASP A 330 16.62 -10.62 -16.33
CA ASP A 330 16.42 -11.18 -14.98
C ASP A 330 17.20 -10.37 -13.92
N THR A 331 18.49 -10.11 -14.18
CA THR A 331 19.35 -9.31 -13.29
C THR A 331 18.84 -7.88 -13.14
N LEU A 332 18.41 -7.25 -14.24
CA LEU A 332 17.90 -5.88 -14.22
C LEU A 332 16.60 -5.77 -13.40
N ILE A 333 15.65 -6.67 -13.64
CA ILE A 333 14.36 -6.66 -12.93
C ILE A 333 14.57 -7.01 -11.45
N SER A 334 15.44 -7.98 -11.15
CA SER A 334 15.89 -8.27 -9.79
C SER A 334 16.38 -7.01 -9.06
N SER A 335 17.30 -6.27 -9.69
CA SER A 335 17.84 -5.04 -9.12
C SER A 335 16.75 -3.99 -8.90
N ILE A 336 15.88 -3.77 -9.88
CA ILE A 336 14.80 -2.78 -9.78
C ILE A 336 13.82 -3.15 -8.65
N ILE A 337 13.48 -4.43 -8.51
CA ILE A 337 12.61 -4.90 -7.42
C ILE A 337 13.29 -4.69 -6.07
N ASP A 338 14.57 -5.06 -5.93
CA ASP A 338 15.29 -4.90 -4.67
C ASP A 338 15.48 -3.43 -4.29
N ASP A 339 15.80 -2.56 -5.25
CA ASP A 339 15.89 -1.12 -5.06
C ASP A 339 14.54 -0.52 -4.66
N SER A 340 13.45 -0.96 -5.31
CA SER A 340 12.08 -0.52 -4.98
C SER A 340 11.67 -0.96 -3.57
N LEU A 341 11.97 -2.20 -3.18
CA LEU A 341 11.74 -2.70 -1.84
C LEU A 341 12.56 -1.93 -0.80
N THR A 342 13.82 -1.62 -1.11
CA THR A 342 14.71 -0.85 -0.23
C THR A 342 14.22 0.58 -0.05
N ALA A 343 13.79 1.24 -1.13
CA ALA A 343 13.20 2.57 -1.07
C ALA A 343 11.89 2.58 -0.25
N PHE A 344 11.04 1.56 -0.43
CA PHE A 344 9.81 1.41 0.33
C PHE A 344 10.08 1.12 1.82
N GLU A 345 11.04 0.24 2.13
CA GLU A 345 11.51 -0.02 3.49
C GLU A 345 12.00 1.26 4.18
N ALA A 346 12.77 2.08 3.46
CA ALA A 346 13.27 3.36 3.97
C ALA A 346 12.12 4.33 4.29
N GLN A 347 11.08 4.39 3.45
CA GLN A 347 9.90 5.21 3.68
C GLN A 347 9.07 4.73 4.89
N VAL A 348 8.89 3.42 5.05
CA VAL A 348 8.15 2.84 6.19
C VAL A 348 8.89 3.06 7.50
N LYS A 349 10.23 3.04 7.50
CA LYS A 349 11.03 3.34 8.70
C LYS A 349 10.95 4.80 9.15
N VAL A 350 10.42 5.72 8.34
CA VAL A 350 10.17 7.10 8.76
C VAL A 350 8.97 7.11 9.70
N GLN A 351 9.26 6.99 11.00
CA GLN A 351 8.29 7.07 12.10
C GLN A 351 7.40 8.32 11.97
N GLN A 352 6.14 8.13 11.58
CA GLN A 352 5.20 9.21 11.30
C GLN A 352 4.82 9.96 12.59
N TRP A 353 4.85 9.29 13.75
CA TRP A 353 4.66 9.94 15.05
C TRP A 353 5.67 11.04 15.36
N LYS A 354 6.95 10.91 14.94
CA LYS A 354 7.94 11.99 15.15
C LYS A 354 7.56 13.25 14.42
N HIS A 355 6.95 13.13 13.23
CA HIS A 355 6.45 14.27 12.47
C HIS A 355 5.17 14.85 13.06
N GLN A 356 4.28 14.03 13.64
CA GLN A 356 3.06 14.52 14.31
C GLN A 356 3.33 15.18 15.66
N ASP A 357 4.29 14.68 16.46
CA ASP A 357 4.70 15.32 17.71
C ASP A 357 5.35 16.69 17.45
N MET A 358 6.10 16.84 16.35
CA MET A 358 6.65 18.13 15.92
C MET A 358 5.59 19.13 15.41
N LEU A 359 4.41 18.65 15.00
CA LEU A 359 3.30 19.49 14.54
C LEU A 359 2.31 19.85 15.67
N ASN A 360 2.40 19.18 16.83
CA ASN A 360 1.55 19.39 18.00
C ASN A 360 2.28 20.08 19.17
N LEU A 361 3.51 20.58 18.94
CA LEU A 361 4.25 21.51 19.78
C LEU A 361 4.20 22.91 19.15
#